data_AF-A0A553BWV3-F1
#
_entry.id   AF-A0A553BWV3-F1
#
_cell.length_a   1.000
_cell.length_b   1.000
_cell.length_c   1.000
_cell.angle_alpha   90.00
_cell.angle_beta   90.00
_cell.angle_gamma   90.00
#
_symmetry.space_group_name_H-M   'P 1'
#
loop_
_entity.id
_entity.type
_entity.pdbx_description
1 polymer ?
#
loop_
_entity_poly.entity_id
_entity_poly.type
_entity_poly.pdbx_seq_one_letter_code
_entity_poly.pdbx_strand_id
1 'polypeptide(L)'
;MKKSINKFIYSFAAIVSFTATSVAQNVAKSDELGKIALTAYIPSQESMSEHTTNMLTNKLNQIISTNGIANSNYNSRFIITANANVMTKDLTATAPPMTALTLDVTLYIGDGIDGKKFASKSLTLKGVGTNETKAYIDAMKSINQNDAGIQSFVTNAKNKIIDYYNANCNKLIKEVQVLDKQNLYEEAIFKLTSVPVECTDCYNKTMAVIPAIYKKKINRDCSVKLAEANHLWNTNQDYDTAVSVGEILNSIDPSAACFNEVKALSNRVGKRILEIDKREWNLNYEKEVGLQKDLIKAYRDVGVAYGNGQPKNVTYNVIGWW
;
A
#
# COMPACT_ATOMS: atom_id res chain seq x y z
N MET A 1 -17.02 48.69 60.20
CA MET A 1 -16.27 49.91 59.84
C MET A 1 -14.94 49.49 59.18
N LYS A 2 -14.73 49.86 57.90
CA LYS A 2 -13.46 50.11 57.13
C LYS A 2 -12.31 49.07 57.27
N LYS A 3 -11.56 48.64 56.25
CA LYS A 3 -11.38 48.92 54.80
C LYS A 3 -10.38 47.84 54.30
N SER A 4 -10.70 47.07 53.27
CA SER A 4 -10.03 47.02 51.94
C SER A 4 -8.52 47.33 51.89
N ILE A 5 -7.70 46.34 51.50
CA ILE A 5 -6.56 46.53 50.57
C ILE A 5 -6.47 45.33 49.62
N ASN A 6 -6.67 45.62 48.34
CA ASN A 6 -6.48 44.77 47.17
C ASN A 6 -5.02 44.30 47.01
N LYS A 7 -4.83 43.04 46.63
CA LYS A 7 -3.70 42.66 45.77
C LYS A 7 -4.23 41.94 44.53
N PHE A 8 -3.95 42.58 43.40
CA PHE A 8 -4.16 42.16 42.03
C PHE A 8 -3.69 40.71 41.78
N ILE A 9 -4.60 39.85 41.34
CA ILE A 9 -4.26 38.62 40.61
C ILE A 9 -4.50 38.93 39.14
N TYR A 10 -3.43 39.21 38.41
CA TYR A 10 -3.47 39.27 36.95
C TYR A 10 -3.26 37.87 36.38
N SER A 11 -4.18 37.50 35.52
CA SER A 11 -4.16 36.37 34.61
C SER A 11 -2.88 36.32 33.78
N PHE A 12 -2.27 35.14 33.69
CA PHE A 12 -1.64 34.68 32.45
C PHE A 12 -1.72 33.15 32.38
N ALA A 13 -2.90 32.64 32.01
CA ALA A 13 -3.03 31.27 31.56
C ALA A 13 -2.41 31.19 30.16
N ALA A 14 -1.16 30.75 30.07
CA ALA A 14 -0.55 30.37 28.81
C ALA A 14 -1.21 29.08 28.32
N ILE A 15 -2.24 29.24 27.49
CA ILE A 15 -2.75 28.17 26.63
C ILE A 15 -1.64 27.89 25.61
N VAL A 16 -0.81 26.89 25.89
CA VAL A 16 0.05 26.28 24.88
C VAL A 16 -0.88 25.46 23.99
N SER A 17 -1.36 26.12 22.93
CA SER A 17 -2.03 25.47 21.82
C SER A 17 -1.05 24.51 21.17
N PHE A 18 -1.14 23.23 21.55
CA PHE A 18 -0.52 22.13 20.83
C PHE A 18 -1.22 22.04 19.48
N THR A 19 -0.71 22.79 18.49
CA THR A 19 -1.10 22.62 17.10
C THR A 19 -0.43 21.34 16.64
N ALA A 20 -1.13 20.22 16.82
CA ALA A 20 -0.85 18.99 16.11
C ALA A 20 -1.02 19.29 14.63
N THR A 21 0.08 19.59 13.94
CA THR A 21 0.13 19.47 12.49
C THR A 21 0.10 17.97 12.20
N SER A 22 -1.11 17.45 12.06
CA SER A 22 -1.33 16.15 11.44
C SER A 22 -0.91 16.26 9.98
N VAL A 23 0.36 16.00 9.70
CA VAL A 23 0.78 15.55 8.38
C VAL A 23 -0.01 14.27 8.12
N ALA A 24 -0.97 14.34 7.21
CA ALA A 24 -1.61 13.16 6.65
C ALA A 24 -0.53 12.34 5.93
N GLN A 25 0.05 11.39 6.65
CA GLN A 25 0.97 10.42 6.08
C GLN A 25 0.17 9.53 5.12
N ASN A 26 0.38 9.74 3.82
CA ASN A 26 0.05 8.82 2.74
C ASN A 26 0.94 7.56 2.87
N VAL A 27 0.75 6.79 3.93
CA VAL A 27 1.46 5.53 4.16
C VAL A 27 0.42 4.43 4.08
N ALA A 28 0.52 3.59 3.05
CA ALA A 28 -0.17 2.31 3.04
C ALA A 28 0.17 1.60 4.36
N LYS A 29 -0.83 1.32 5.20
CA LYS A 29 -0.60 0.67 6.49
C LYS A 29 0.04 -0.70 6.23
N SER A 30 1.16 -0.98 6.88
CA SER A 30 1.86 -2.28 6.78
C SER A 30 1.00 -3.49 7.18
N ASP A 31 -0.15 -3.25 7.83
CA ASP A 31 -1.17 -4.25 8.18
C ASP A 31 -2.06 -4.68 7.00
N GLU A 32 -2.04 -3.97 5.88
CA GLU A 32 -2.80 -4.30 4.66
C GLU A 32 -1.97 -5.06 3.62
N LEU A 33 -0.63 -5.02 3.74
CA LEU A 33 0.25 -5.77 2.84
C LEU A 33 0.08 -7.27 3.07
N GLY A 34 -0.20 -8.00 1.98
CA GLY A 34 -0.42 -9.44 2.03
C GLY A 34 -1.81 -9.81 2.52
N LYS A 35 -2.86 -9.01 2.28
CA LYS A 35 -4.26 -9.49 2.33
C LYS A 35 -4.87 -9.41 0.93
N ILE A 36 -5.89 -10.23 0.66
CA ILE A 36 -6.69 -10.03 -0.56
C ILE A 36 -7.57 -8.78 -0.34
N ALA A 37 -7.11 -7.66 -0.85
CA ALA A 37 -7.86 -6.41 -0.97
C ALA A 37 -8.32 -6.21 -2.42
N LEU A 38 -9.45 -5.53 -2.60
CA LEU A 38 -9.95 -5.14 -3.91
C LEU A 38 -10.12 -3.63 -3.95
N THR A 39 -9.78 -3.04 -5.10
CA THR A 39 -10.11 -1.66 -5.45
C THR A 39 -11.10 -1.66 -6.61
N ALA A 40 -12.15 -0.83 -6.52
CA ALA A 40 -13.03 -0.59 -7.64
C ALA A 40 -12.33 0.27 -8.69
N TYR A 41 -12.30 -0.20 -9.94
CA TYR A 41 -11.72 0.51 -11.07
C TYR A 41 -12.67 0.45 -12.25
N ILE A 42 -12.97 1.59 -12.87
CA ILE A 42 -13.76 1.64 -14.11
C ILE A 42 -12.94 2.45 -15.12
N PRO A 43 -12.48 1.85 -16.22
CA PRO A 43 -11.83 2.61 -17.28
C PRO A 43 -12.84 3.59 -17.90
N SER A 44 -12.36 4.67 -18.49
CA SER A 44 -13.22 5.58 -19.26
C SER A 44 -13.97 4.80 -20.36
N GLN A 45 -15.28 4.99 -20.45
CA GLN A 45 -16.15 4.36 -21.44
C GLN A 45 -16.92 5.47 -22.16
N GLU A 46 -16.86 5.50 -23.49
CA GLU A 46 -17.51 6.55 -24.31
C GLU A 46 -19.02 6.65 -24.05
N SER A 47 -19.67 5.52 -23.76
CA SER A 47 -21.11 5.41 -23.53
C SER A 47 -21.55 5.85 -22.12
N MET A 48 -20.62 6.11 -21.20
CA MET A 48 -20.93 6.41 -19.80
C MET A 48 -20.46 7.80 -19.38
N SER A 49 -21.40 8.63 -18.91
CA SER A 49 -21.07 9.89 -18.26
C SER A 49 -20.31 9.69 -16.95
N GLU A 50 -19.56 10.71 -16.51
CA GLU A 50 -18.84 10.69 -15.22
C GLU A 50 -19.76 10.36 -14.03
N HIS A 51 -20.99 10.90 -14.02
CA HIS A 51 -21.98 10.58 -12.98
C HIS A 51 -22.37 9.10 -12.97
N THR A 52 -22.51 8.49 -14.15
CA THR A 52 -22.79 7.05 -14.27
C THR A 52 -21.62 6.22 -13.78
N THR A 53 -20.40 6.61 -14.16
CA THR A 53 -19.16 5.96 -13.72
C THR A 53 -19.04 6.01 -12.20
N ASN A 54 -19.27 7.16 -11.58
CA ASN A 54 -19.24 7.31 -10.12
C ASN A 54 -20.30 6.44 -9.43
N MET A 55 -21.51 6.34 -9.99
CA MET A 55 -22.55 5.44 -9.47
C MET A 55 -22.12 3.97 -9.52
N LEU A 56 -21.55 3.53 -10.66
CA LEU A 56 -21.09 2.16 -10.80
C LEU A 56 -19.91 1.87 -9.88
N THR A 57 -18.95 2.79 -9.75
CA THR A 57 -17.84 2.68 -8.77
C THR A 57 -18.37 2.53 -7.35
N ASN A 58 -19.37 3.31 -6.96
CA ASN A 58 -20.01 3.18 -5.65
C ASN A 58 -20.68 1.81 -5.44
N LYS A 59 -21.33 1.27 -6.48
CA LYS A 59 -21.90 -0.09 -6.44
C LYS A 59 -20.83 -1.16 -6.30
N LEU A 60 -19.71 -1.05 -7.02
CA LEU A 60 -18.57 -1.95 -6.87
C LEU A 60 -17.98 -1.88 -5.45
N ASN A 61 -17.82 -0.67 -4.90
CA ASN A 61 -17.38 -0.48 -3.51
C ASN A 61 -18.34 -1.11 -2.49
N GLN A 62 -19.65 -1.02 -2.72
CA GLN A 62 -20.65 -1.70 -1.88
C GLN A 62 -20.49 -3.23 -1.95
N ILE A 63 -20.27 -3.78 -3.15
CA ILE A 63 -20.01 -5.22 -3.33
C ILE A 63 -18.77 -5.67 -2.55
N ILE A 64 -17.67 -4.91 -2.64
CA ILE A 64 -16.43 -5.18 -1.89
C ILE A 64 -16.71 -5.23 -0.37
N SER A 65 -17.33 -4.17 0.15
CA SER A 65 -17.62 -4.03 1.59
C SER A 65 -18.56 -5.11 2.11
N THR A 66 -19.63 -5.44 1.37
CA THR A 66 -20.58 -6.50 1.74
C THR A 66 -19.92 -7.88 1.80
N ASN A 67 -18.88 -8.13 0.99
CA ASN A 67 -18.14 -9.39 0.97
C ASN A 67 -16.99 -9.45 2.00
N GLY A 68 -16.95 -8.50 2.94
CA GLY A 68 -15.94 -8.43 4.01
C GLY A 68 -14.50 -8.28 3.48
N ILE A 69 -14.34 -7.74 2.27
CA ILE A 69 -13.04 -7.49 1.66
C ILE A 69 -12.57 -6.12 2.11
N ALA A 70 -11.29 -6.02 2.48
CA ALA A 70 -10.67 -4.73 2.73
C ALA A 70 -10.77 -3.87 1.45
N ASN A 71 -11.47 -2.75 1.55
CA ASN A 71 -11.44 -1.75 0.50
C ASN A 71 -10.14 -0.96 0.66
N SER A 72 -9.20 -1.21 -0.24
CA SER A 72 -7.98 -0.43 -0.28
C SER A 72 -8.26 0.91 -0.93
N ASN A 73 -8.13 1.99 -0.16
CA ASN A 73 -8.07 3.36 -0.67
C ASN A 73 -6.77 3.63 -1.47
N TYR A 74 -5.95 2.61 -1.66
CA TYR A 74 -4.66 2.60 -2.34
C TYR A 74 -4.73 1.64 -3.52
N ASN A 75 -3.84 1.80 -4.50
CA ASN A 75 -3.79 0.96 -5.70
C ASN A 75 -3.51 -0.52 -5.37
N SER A 76 -4.53 -1.31 -5.04
CA SER A 76 -4.36 -2.75 -4.85
C SER A 76 -4.10 -3.45 -6.16
N ARG A 77 -3.28 -4.49 -6.10
CA ARG A 77 -3.01 -5.37 -7.25
C ARG A 77 -4.28 -6.00 -7.81
N PHE A 78 -5.21 -6.40 -6.95
CA PHE A 78 -6.49 -6.96 -7.38
C PHE A 78 -7.56 -5.87 -7.49
N ILE A 79 -8.34 -5.94 -8.55
CA ILE A 79 -9.39 -4.97 -8.83
C ILE A 79 -10.72 -5.69 -9.09
N ILE A 80 -11.81 -4.97 -8.82
CA ILE A 80 -13.11 -5.24 -9.42
C ILE A 80 -13.42 -4.15 -10.45
N THR A 81 -13.82 -4.54 -11.63
CA THR A 81 -14.19 -3.62 -12.72
C THR A 81 -15.47 -4.07 -13.41
N ALA A 82 -15.99 -3.23 -14.29
CA ALA A 82 -17.21 -3.51 -15.03
C ALA A 82 -17.15 -2.88 -16.43
N ASN A 83 -17.73 -3.58 -17.39
CA ASN A 83 -18.01 -3.06 -18.73
C ASN A 83 -19.53 -3.10 -18.95
N ALA A 84 -20.10 -2.03 -19.51
CA ALA A 84 -21.52 -1.89 -19.76
C ALA A 84 -21.81 -1.67 -21.24
N ASN A 85 -22.57 -2.60 -21.84
CA ASN A 85 -23.00 -2.53 -23.23
C ASN A 85 -24.49 -2.23 -23.32
N VAL A 86 -24.87 -1.31 -24.21
CA VAL A 86 -26.29 -1.02 -24.48
C VAL A 86 -26.84 -2.10 -25.40
N MET A 87 -27.82 -2.85 -24.90
CA MET A 87 -28.52 -3.87 -25.69
C MET A 87 -29.68 -3.24 -26.47
N THR A 88 -30.50 -2.44 -25.79
CA THR A 88 -31.60 -1.70 -26.41
C THR A 88 -31.69 -0.29 -25.84
N LYS A 89 -32.14 0.64 -26.67
CA LYS A 89 -32.43 2.03 -26.32
C LYS A 89 -33.71 2.46 -27.01
N ASP A 90 -34.75 2.63 -26.23
CA ASP A 90 -36.10 2.91 -26.71
C ASP A 90 -36.66 4.18 -26.06
N LEU A 91 -37.61 4.82 -26.73
CA LEU A 91 -38.43 5.88 -26.14
C LEU A 91 -39.77 5.30 -25.70
N THR A 92 -40.17 5.55 -24.46
CA THR A 92 -41.45 5.08 -23.94
C THR A 92 -42.61 5.84 -24.57
N ALA A 93 -43.73 5.15 -24.80
CA ALA A 93 -44.98 5.75 -25.28
C ALA A 93 -45.74 6.49 -24.14
N THR A 94 -45.04 7.32 -23.37
CA THR A 94 -45.60 8.14 -22.27
C THR A 94 -45.55 9.62 -22.62
N ALA A 95 -46.30 10.45 -21.89
CA ALA A 95 -46.21 11.91 -21.97
C ALA A 95 -45.71 12.48 -20.61
N PRO A 96 -44.49 13.04 -20.53
CA PRO A 96 -43.48 13.12 -21.59
C PRO A 96 -42.83 11.76 -21.91
N PRO A 97 -42.27 11.57 -23.13
CA PRO A 97 -41.49 10.38 -23.46
C PRO A 97 -40.26 10.24 -22.56
N MET A 98 -39.96 9.02 -22.13
CA MET A 98 -38.78 8.70 -21.33
C MET A 98 -37.83 7.81 -22.13
N THR A 99 -36.54 7.84 -21.79
CA THR A 99 -35.53 6.91 -22.33
C THR A 99 -35.55 5.62 -21.52
N ALA A 100 -35.77 4.48 -22.18
CA ALA A 100 -35.65 3.14 -21.61
C ALA A 100 -34.40 2.45 -22.14
N LEU A 101 -33.57 1.92 -21.25
CA LEU A 101 -32.34 1.20 -21.59
C LEU A 101 -32.43 -0.23 -21.08
N THR A 102 -31.96 -1.16 -21.91
CA THR A 102 -31.51 -2.49 -21.45
C THR A 102 -29.99 -2.55 -21.59
N LEU A 103 -29.30 -2.82 -20.49
CA LEU A 103 -27.85 -2.90 -20.44
C LEU A 103 -27.43 -4.34 -20.15
N ASP A 104 -26.38 -4.80 -20.82
CA ASP A 104 -25.58 -5.94 -20.37
C ASP A 104 -24.35 -5.42 -19.65
N VAL A 105 -24.31 -5.61 -18.34
CA VAL A 105 -23.20 -5.18 -17.48
C VAL A 105 -22.44 -6.41 -17.02
N THR A 106 -21.19 -6.53 -17.46
CA THR A 106 -20.32 -7.62 -17.01
C THR A 106 -19.32 -7.11 -15.99
N LEU A 107 -19.37 -7.71 -14.80
CA LEU A 107 -18.42 -7.50 -13.71
C LEU A 107 -17.22 -8.43 -13.88
N TYR A 108 -16.04 -7.96 -13.50
CA TYR A 108 -14.79 -8.72 -13.55
C TYR A 108 -13.99 -8.53 -12.27
N ILE A 109 -13.36 -9.60 -11.78
CA ILE A 109 -12.31 -9.52 -10.75
C ILE A 109 -11.04 -10.15 -11.30
N GLY A 110 -9.93 -9.47 -11.12
CA GLY A 110 -8.64 -9.89 -11.65
C GLY A 110 -7.46 -9.14 -11.04
N ASP A 111 -6.27 -9.58 -11.44
CA ASP A 111 -5.01 -8.89 -11.23
C ASP A 111 -4.88 -7.74 -12.23
N GLY A 112 -5.02 -6.51 -11.75
CA GLY A 112 -4.92 -5.32 -12.58
C GLY A 112 -3.49 -4.94 -12.94
N ILE A 113 -2.46 -5.55 -12.34
CA ILE A 113 -1.06 -5.28 -12.70
C ILE A 113 -0.64 -6.24 -13.82
N ASP A 114 -0.83 -7.54 -13.61
CA ASP A 114 -0.45 -8.56 -14.59
C ASP A 114 -1.51 -8.78 -15.68
N GLY A 115 -2.69 -8.15 -15.56
CA GLY A 115 -3.79 -8.26 -16.50
C GLY A 115 -4.53 -9.60 -16.46
N LYS A 116 -4.42 -10.35 -15.36
CA LYS A 116 -5.01 -11.68 -15.24
C LYS A 116 -6.44 -11.61 -14.72
N LYS A 117 -7.43 -11.88 -15.58
CA LYS A 117 -8.83 -12.07 -15.17
C LYS A 117 -8.99 -13.38 -14.38
N PHE A 118 -9.59 -13.32 -13.20
CA PHE A 118 -9.93 -14.51 -12.40
C PHE A 118 -11.39 -14.93 -12.58
N ALA A 119 -12.32 -13.98 -12.52
CA ALA A 119 -13.74 -14.26 -12.62
C ALA A 119 -14.49 -13.18 -13.39
N SER A 120 -15.66 -13.54 -13.91
CA SER A 120 -16.61 -12.62 -14.54
C SER A 120 -18.05 -12.98 -14.20
N LYS A 121 -18.94 -11.98 -14.18
CA LYS A 121 -20.39 -12.17 -14.03
C LYS A 121 -21.16 -11.12 -14.82
N SER A 122 -21.99 -11.56 -15.76
CA SER A 122 -22.90 -10.69 -16.51
C SER A 122 -24.23 -10.51 -15.79
N LEU A 123 -24.77 -9.29 -15.92
CA LEU A 123 -26.03 -8.81 -15.34
C LEU A 123 -26.81 -8.08 -16.43
N THR A 124 -28.07 -8.45 -16.62
CA THR A 124 -28.98 -7.66 -17.47
C THR A 124 -29.70 -6.64 -16.61
N LEU A 125 -29.40 -5.37 -16.82
CA LEU A 125 -30.01 -4.25 -16.08
C LEU A 125 -30.98 -3.50 -16.98
N LYS A 126 -32.07 -3.02 -16.39
CA LYS A 126 -33.05 -2.17 -17.08
C LYS A 126 -33.21 -0.89 -16.31
N GLY A 127 -33.28 0.23 -17.00
CA GLY A 127 -33.48 1.53 -16.37
C GLY A 127 -34.29 2.47 -17.26
N VAL A 128 -35.09 3.31 -16.63
CA VAL A 128 -35.93 4.29 -17.32
C VAL A 128 -35.68 5.67 -16.72
N GLY A 129 -35.51 6.69 -17.58
CA GLY A 129 -35.20 8.04 -17.12
C GLY A 129 -35.67 9.11 -18.09
N THR A 130 -35.79 10.35 -17.59
CA THR A 130 -36.17 11.50 -18.44
C THR A 130 -35.09 11.87 -19.46
N ASN A 131 -33.92 11.25 -19.39
CA ASN A 131 -32.82 11.30 -20.35
C ASN A 131 -31.95 10.06 -20.18
N GLU A 132 -30.98 9.88 -21.07
CA GLU A 132 -30.07 8.73 -21.08
C GLU A 132 -29.28 8.56 -19.78
N THR A 133 -28.66 9.64 -19.26
CA THR A 133 -27.90 9.58 -18.00
C THR A 133 -28.77 9.09 -16.83
N LYS A 134 -30.01 9.55 -16.72
CA LYS A 134 -30.93 9.10 -15.66
C LYS A 134 -31.36 7.65 -15.87
N ALA A 135 -31.57 7.21 -17.11
CA ALA A 135 -31.89 5.81 -17.41
C ALA A 135 -30.72 4.87 -17.03
N TYR A 136 -29.48 5.29 -17.30
CA TYR A 136 -28.28 4.59 -16.84
C TYR A 136 -28.18 4.53 -15.32
N ILE A 137 -28.35 5.67 -14.63
CA ILE A 137 -28.32 5.72 -13.17
C ILE A 137 -29.41 4.81 -12.58
N ASP A 138 -30.61 4.81 -13.16
CA ASP A 138 -31.72 3.96 -12.75
C ASP A 138 -31.38 2.47 -12.92
N ALA A 139 -30.80 2.07 -14.06
CA ALA A 139 -30.34 0.71 -14.28
C ALA A 139 -29.26 0.29 -13.28
N MET A 140 -28.26 1.13 -13.01
CA MET A 140 -27.17 0.80 -12.07
C MET A 140 -27.66 0.67 -10.63
N LYS A 141 -28.76 1.34 -10.24
CA LYS A 141 -29.35 1.18 -8.90
C LYS A 141 -29.84 -0.24 -8.66
N SER A 142 -30.27 -0.96 -9.69
CA SER A 142 -30.79 -2.33 -9.57
C SER A 142 -29.71 -3.37 -9.29
N ILE A 143 -28.42 -3.01 -9.34
CA ILE A 143 -27.33 -3.86 -8.86
C ILE A 143 -27.49 -4.00 -7.34
N ASN A 144 -27.94 -5.19 -6.91
CA ASN A 144 -28.08 -5.54 -5.51
C ASN A 144 -26.80 -6.22 -5.03
N GLN A 145 -26.04 -5.55 -4.15
CA GLN A 145 -24.81 -6.10 -3.60
C GLN A 145 -25.03 -7.40 -2.81
N ASN A 146 -26.25 -7.67 -2.33
CA ASN A 146 -26.60 -8.90 -1.61
C ASN A 146 -27.10 -10.03 -2.54
N ASP A 147 -27.11 -9.83 -3.85
CA ASP A 147 -27.50 -10.87 -4.81
C ASP A 147 -26.60 -12.12 -4.66
N ALA A 148 -27.21 -13.30 -4.56
CA ALA A 148 -26.49 -14.56 -4.34
C ALA A 148 -25.50 -14.88 -5.49
N GLY A 149 -25.84 -14.50 -6.73
CA GLY A 149 -24.95 -14.65 -7.88
C GLY A 149 -23.72 -13.74 -7.78
N ILE A 150 -23.89 -12.50 -7.32
CA ILE A 150 -22.78 -11.56 -7.07
C ILE A 150 -21.90 -12.03 -5.91
N GLN A 151 -22.49 -12.49 -4.80
CA GLN A 151 -21.75 -13.05 -3.66
C GLN A 151 -20.93 -14.28 -4.06
N SER A 152 -21.52 -15.18 -4.85
CA SER A 152 -20.83 -16.35 -5.39
C SER A 152 -19.70 -15.97 -6.35
N PHE A 153 -19.91 -14.96 -7.21
CA PHE A 153 -18.90 -14.41 -8.10
C PHE A 153 -17.65 -13.91 -7.33
N VAL A 154 -17.86 -13.11 -6.29
CA VAL A 154 -16.75 -12.57 -5.46
C VAL A 154 -16.02 -13.71 -4.74
N THR A 155 -16.75 -14.66 -4.17
CA THR A 155 -16.17 -15.83 -3.50
C THR A 155 -15.36 -16.70 -4.45
N ASN A 156 -15.88 -16.96 -5.67
CA ASN A 156 -15.17 -17.71 -6.71
C ASN A 156 -13.87 -17.00 -7.11
N ALA A 157 -13.91 -15.67 -7.25
CA ALA A 157 -12.72 -14.88 -7.57
C ALA A 157 -11.64 -15.01 -6.50
N LYS A 158 -11.99 -14.92 -5.20
CA LYS A 158 -11.06 -15.14 -4.08
C LYS A 158 -10.40 -16.52 -4.17
N ASN A 159 -11.19 -17.57 -4.37
CA ASN A 159 -10.67 -18.94 -4.48
C ASN A 159 -9.69 -19.07 -5.65
N LYS A 160 -10.00 -18.48 -6.81
CA LYS A 160 -9.10 -18.48 -7.97
C LYS A 160 -7.80 -17.69 -7.76
N ILE A 161 -7.82 -16.61 -6.98
CA ILE A 161 -6.61 -15.90 -6.57
C ILE A 161 -5.73 -16.84 -5.72
N ILE A 162 -6.33 -17.53 -4.75
CA ILE A 162 -5.64 -18.50 -3.89
C ILE A 162 -5.05 -19.64 -4.72
N ASP A 163 -5.85 -20.24 -5.60
CA ASP A 163 -5.43 -21.32 -6.50
C ASP A 163 -4.26 -20.88 -7.40
N TYR A 164 -4.30 -19.65 -7.90
CA TYR A 164 -3.24 -19.09 -8.71
C TYR A 164 -1.92 -19.02 -7.94
N TYR A 165 -1.90 -18.47 -6.72
CA TYR A 165 -0.67 -18.43 -5.93
C TYR A 165 -0.20 -19.83 -5.52
N ASN A 166 -1.11 -20.73 -5.15
CA ASN A 166 -0.77 -22.11 -4.80
C ASN A 166 -0.11 -22.84 -5.99
N ALA A 167 -0.64 -22.66 -7.21
CA ALA A 167 -0.08 -23.28 -8.41
C ALA A 167 1.24 -22.62 -8.88
N ASN A 168 1.42 -21.31 -8.63
CA ASN A 168 2.55 -20.55 -9.16
C ASN A 168 3.63 -20.21 -8.13
N CYS A 169 3.47 -20.63 -6.87
CA CYS A 169 4.37 -20.25 -5.78
C CYS A 169 5.85 -20.60 -6.07
N ASN A 170 6.10 -21.79 -6.60
CA ASN A 170 7.45 -22.22 -6.93
C ASN A 170 8.07 -21.37 -8.05
N LYS A 171 7.26 -20.88 -8.99
CA LYS A 171 7.71 -19.96 -10.04
C LYS A 171 8.07 -18.60 -9.44
N LEU A 172 7.20 -18.06 -8.58
CA LEU A 172 7.46 -16.81 -7.84
C LEU A 172 8.79 -16.89 -7.06
N ILE A 173 9.02 -17.98 -6.32
CA ILE A 173 10.27 -18.18 -5.57
C ILE A 173 11.48 -18.23 -6.50
N LYS A 174 11.38 -18.86 -7.68
CA LYS A 174 12.46 -18.88 -8.67
C LYS A 174 12.76 -17.48 -9.23
N GLU A 175 11.73 -16.68 -9.51
CA GLU A 175 11.90 -15.28 -9.93
C GLU A 175 12.63 -14.46 -8.85
N VAL A 176 12.22 -14.63 -7.59
CA VAL A 176 12.87 -14.01 -6.43
C VAL A 176 14.33 -14.44 -6.30
N GLN A 177 14.67 -15.71 -6.56
CA GLN A 177 16.07 -16.18 -6.56
C GLN A 177 16.91 -15.52 -7.65
N VAL A 178 16.32 -15.12 -8.79
CA VAL A 178 17.02 -14.35 -9.82
C VAL A 178 17.29 -12.93 -9.33
N LEU A 179 16.30 -12.27 -8.71
CA LEU A 179 16.47 -10.93 -8.12
C LEU A 179 17.53 -10.92 -7.01
N ASP A 180 17.53 -11.93 -6.14
CA ASP A 180 18.55 -12.12 -5.09
C ASP A 180 19.97 -12.19 -5.69
N LYS A 181 20.16 -12.95 -6.78
CA LYS A 181 21.45 -13.02 -7.50
C LYS A 181 21.88 -11.70 -8.14
N GLN A 182 20.92 -10.85 -8.48
CA GLN A 182 21.17 -9.51 -9.02
C GLN A 182 21.37 -8.45 -7.92
N ASN A 183 21.33 -8.85 -6.64
CA ASN A 183 21.32 -7.97 -5.48
C ASN A 183 20.13 -6.99 -5.44
N LEU A 184 19.03 -7.33 -6.13
CA LEU A 184 17.77 -6.57 -6.12
C LEU A 184 16.91 -7.04 -4.94
N TYR A 185 17.42 -6.83 -3.74
CA TYR A 185 16.86 -7.43 -2.52
C TYR A 185 15.50 -6.83 -2.14
N GLU A 186 15.32 -5.53 -2.33
CA GLU A 186 14.09 -4.82 -2.05
C GLU A 186 12.94 -5.32 -2.93
N GLU A 187 13.19 -5.48 -4.24
CA GLU A 187 12.20 -6.02 -5.17
C GLU A 187 11.87 -7.49 -4.85
N ALA A 188 12.90 -8.28 -4.51
CA ALA A 188 12.72 -9.67 -4.09
C ALA A 188 11.80 -9.76 -2.85
N ILE A 189 12.06 -8.94 -1.82
CA ILE A 189 11.25 -8.88 -0.61
C ILE A 189 9.84 -8.35 -0.92
N PHE A 190 9.71 -7.35 -1.79
CA PHE A 190 8.41 -6.85 -2.24
C PHE A 190 7.56 -7.95 -2.87
N LYS A 191 8.12 -8.73 -3.80
CA LYS A 191 7.41 -9.85 -4.45
C LYS A 191 6.97 -10.92 -3.45
N LEU A 192 7.82 -11.27 -2.48
CA LEU A 192 7.49 -12.26 -1.45
C LEU A 192 6.41 -11.75 -0.49
N THR A 193 6.51 -10.51 -0.04
CA THR A 193 5.56 -9.89 0.90
C THR A 193 4.22 -9.51 0.26
N SER A 194 4.15 -9.46 -1.06
CA SER A 194 2.91 -9.24 -1.82
C SER A 194 2.01 -10.48 -1.91
N VAL A 195 2.49 -11.66 -1.50
CA VAL A 195 1.65 -12.86 -1.44
C VAL A 195 0.59 -12.69 -0.35
N PRO A 196 -0.70 -12.86 -0.66
CA PRO A 196 -1.76 -12.75 0.35
C PRO A 196 -1.65 -13.84 1.42
N VAL A 197 -1.93 -13.51 2.68
CA VAL A 197 -1.94 -14.41 3.84
C VAL A 197 -2.97 -15.51 3.69
N GLU A 198 -4.05 -15.23 2.95
CA GLU A 198 -5.09 -16.20 2.59
C GLU A 198 -4.55 -17.31 1.67
N CYS A 199 -3.43 -17.07 0.98
CA CYS A 199 -2.69 -18.06 0.21
C CYS A 199 -1.70 -18.82 1.12
N THR A 200 -2.20 -19.39 2.23
CA THR A 200 -1.42 -19.89 3.38
C THR A 200 -0.17 -20.67 3.01
N ASP A 201 -0.28 -21.64 2.09
CA ASP A 201 0.86 -22.48 1.70
C ASP A 201 1.95 -21.67 1.01
N CYS A 202 1.58 -20.81 0.07
CA CYS A 202 2.56 -19.97 -0.61
C CYS A 202 3.09 -18.86 0.29
N TYR A 203 2.24 -18.28 1.12
CA TYR A 203 2.63 -17.29 2.12
C TYR A 203 3.69 -17.86 3.07
N ASN A 204 3.46 -19.04 3.64
CA ASN A 204 4.43 -19.68 4.54
C ASN A 204 5.75 -19.97 3.84
N LYS A 205 5.71 -20.48 2.60
CA LYS A 205 6.93 -20.74 1.81
C LYS A 205 7.72 -19.46 1.52
N THR A 206 7.04 -18.39 1.12
CA THR A 206 7.68 -17.11 0.80
C THR A 206 8.24 -16.45 2.05
N MET A 207 7.50 -16.46 3.17
CA MET A 207 7.97 -15.93 4.46
C MET A 207 9.20 -16.67 5.00
N ALA A 208 9.38 -17.96 4.69
CA ALA A 208 10.59 -18.71 5.05
C ALA A 208 11.84 -18.29 4.25
N VAL A 209 11.66 -17.69 3.06
CA VAL A 209 12.76 -17.25 2.18
C VAL A 209 13.26 -15.85 2.54
N ILE A 210 12.36 -14.96 2.99
CA ILE A 210 12.66 -13.55 3.26
C ILE A 210 13.87 -13.34 4.20
N PRO A 211 14.04 -14.05 5.33
CA PRO A 211 15.11 -13.75 6.29
C PRO A 211 16.51 -13.81 5.68
N ALA A 212 16.75 -14.77 4.78
CA ALA A 212 18.04 -14.90 4.11
C ALA A 212 18.32 -13.72 3.16
N ILE A 213 17.30 -13.28 2.41
CA ILE A 213 17.41 -12.13 1.49
C ILE A 213 17.57 -10.83 2.28
N TYR A 214 16.77 -10.65 3.34
CA TYR A 214 16.87 -9.49 4.22
C TYR A 214 18.25 -9.37 4.86
N LYS A 215 18.84 -10.48 5.32
CA LYS A 215 20.20 -10.47 5.85
C LYS A 215 21.23 -9.98 4.83
N LYS A 216 21.12 -10.40 3.57
CA LYS A 216 22.00 -9.91 2.50
C LYS A 216 21.81 -8.43 2.23
N LYS A 217 20.55 -7.96 2.21
CA LYS A 217 20.20 -6.54 2.09
C LYS A 217 20.90 -5.71 3.16
N ILE A 218 20.65 -6.00 4.43
CA ILE A 218 21.21 -5.20 5.53
C ILE A 218 22.73 -5.26 5.59
N ASN A 219 23.35 -6.38 5.19
CA ASN A 219 24.80 -6.48 5.09
C ASN A 219 25.38 -5.60 3.97
N ARG A 220 24.70 -5.56 2.81
CA ARG A 220 25.08 -4.69 1.69
C ARG A 220 24.92 -3.21 2.07
N ASP A 221 23.79 -2.85 2.67
CA ASP A 221 23.51 -1.49 3.13
C ASP A 221 24.54 -1.04 4.17
N CYS A 222 24.86 -1.91 5.13
CA CYS A 222 25.90 -1.67 6.13
C CYS A 222 27.24 -1.35 5.45
N SER A 223 27.64 -2.16 4.46
CA SER A 223 28.91 -1.99 3.75
C SER A 223 28.97 -0.65 3.00
N VAL A 224 27.89 -0.28 2.30
CA VAL A 224 27.81 0.97 1.54
C VAL A 224 27.84 2.18 2.48
N LYS A 225 26.99 2.20 3.51
CA LYS A 225 26.90 3.30 4.48
C LYS A 225 28.16 3.45 5.32
N LEU A 226 28.80 2.35 5.70
CA LEU A 226 30.06 2.39 6.42
C LEU A 226 31.18 2.99 5.54
N ALA A 227 31.22 2.66 4.24
CA ALA A 227 32.19 3.26 3.32
C ALA A 227 31.95 4.77 3.16
N GLU A 228 30.69 5.18 3.00
CA GLU A 228 30.28 6.59 2.93
C GLU A 228 30.67 7.36 4.21
N ALA A 229 30.33 6.84 5.38
CA ALA A 229 30.68 7.43 6.66
C ALA A 229 32.20 7.54 6.87
N ASN A 230 32.97 6.52 6.48
CA ASN A 230 34.43 6.59 6.53
C ASN A 230 34.98 7.67 5.58
N HIS A 231 34.45 7.76 4.36
CA HIS A 231 34.89 8.77 3.40
C HIS A 231 34.60 10.19 3.89
N LEU A 232 33.40 10.42 4.42
CA LEU A 232 32.99 11.69 5.00
C LEU A 232 33.90 12.08 6.17
N TRP A 233 34.13 11.15 7.10
CA TRP A 233 35.02 11.38 8.25
C TRP A 233 36.49 11.64 7.86
N ASN A 234 36.96 11.00 6.78
CA ASN A 234 38.31 11.22 6.28
C ASN A 234 38.48 12.56 5.55
N THR A 235 37.37 13.18 5.14
CA THR A 235 37.38 14.48 4.44
C THR A 235 37.53 15.64 5.43
N ASN A 236 36.84 15.58 6.56
CA ASN A 236 36.93 16.58 7.61
C ASN A 236 36.61 15.95 8.98
N GLN A 237 37.32 16.36 10.04
CA GLN A 237 37.24 15.73 11.37
C GLN A 237 36.83 16.75 12.43
N ASP A 238 35.74 17.46 12.14
CA ASP A 238 35.11 18.42 13.04
C ASP A 238 33.76 17.92 13.56
N TYR A 239 33.13 18.73 14.39
CA TYR A 239 31.86 18.41 15.02
C TYR A 239 30.73 18.23 14.01
N ASP A 240 30.61 19.11 13.02
CA ASP A 240 29.53 19.04 12.04
C ASP A 240 29.64 17.77 11.18
N THR A 241 30.86 17.39 10.79
CA THR A 241 31.10 16.13 10.08
C THR A 241 30.80 14.92 10.97
N ALA A 242 31.12 14.98 12.27
CA ALA A 242 30.75 13.92 13.21
C ALA A 242 29.23 13.75 13.34
N VAL A 243 28.45 14.84 13.33
CA VAL A 243 26.98 14.78 13.33
C VAL A 243 26.49 14.01 12.11
N SER A 244 26.91 14.39 10.90
CA SER A 244 26.51 13.70 9.67
C SER A 244 26.96 12.24 9.62
N VAL A 245 28.18 11.94 10.09
CA VAL A 245 28.64 10.54 10.23
C VAL A 245 27.74 9.79 11.20
N GLY A 246 27.39 10.38 12.34
CA GLY A 246 26.47 9.79 13.31
C GLY A 246 25.09 9.46 12.73
N GLU A 247 24.53 10.34 11.92
CA GLU A 247 23.25 10.10 11.22
C GLU A 247 23.34 8.88 10.28
N ILE A 248 24.41 8.77 9.50
CA ILE A 248 24.64 7.61 8.62
C ILE A 248 24.74 6.33 9.45
N LEU A 249 25.56 6.32 10.50
CA LEU A 249 25.78 5.13 11.34
C LEU A 249 24.52 4.70 12.10
N ASN A 250 23.71 5.65 12.56
CA ASN A 250 22.42 5.37 13.21
C ASN A 250 21.41 4.71 12.27
N SER A 251 21.53 4.94 10.97
CA SER A 251 20.65 4.33 9.97
C SER A 251 21.05 2.90 9.58
N ILE A 252 22.15 2.36 10.15
CA ILE A 252 22.62 1.00 9.89
C ILE A 252 21.92 0.03 10.83
N ASP A 253 21.38 -1.04 10.26
CA ASP A 253 20.74 -2.11 11.03
C ASP A 253 21.76 -2.77 11.98
N PRO A 254 21.49 -2.82 13.30
CA PRO A 254 22.42 -3.37 14.29
C PRO A 254 22.63 -4.89 14.16
N SER A 255 21.75 -5.58 13.45
CA SER A 255 21.90 -7.00 13.13
C SER A 255 22.77 -7.24 11.90
N ALA A 256 23.21 -6.21 11.16
CA ALA A 256 24.10 -6.37 10.01
C ALA A 256 25.47 -6.92 10.43
N ALA A 257 26.12 -7.66 9.54
CA ALA A 257 27.41 -8.29 9.83
C ALA A 257 28.53 -7.28 10.14
N CYS A 258 28.47 -6.08 9.55
CA CYS A 258 29.50 -5.05 9.69
C CYS A 258 29.29 -4.12 10.92
N PHE A 259 28.39 -4.48 11.83
CA PHE A 259 28.01 -3.60 12.94
C PHE A 259 29.12 -3.40 13.97
N ASN A 260 30.08 -4.32 14.07
CA ASN A 260 31.25 -4.13 14.93
C ASN A 260 32.16 -3.03 14.38
N GLU A 261 32.31 -2.93 13.07
CA GLU A 261 33.07 -1.89 12.39
C GLU A 261 32.37 -0.52 12.48
N VAL A 262 31.03 -0.51 12.47
CA VAL A 262 30.23 0.69 12.76
C VAL A 262 30.51 1.21 14.16
N LYS A 263 30.52 0.33 15.18
CA LYS A 263 30.89 0.71 16.55
C LYS A 263 32.34 1.22 16.63
N ALA A 264 33.26 0.58 15.91
CA ALA A 264 34.66 1.01 15.88
C ALA A 264 34.82 2.42 15.29
N LEU A 265 34.16 2.73 14.18
CA LEU A 265 34.16 4.07 13.60
C LEU A 265 33.51 5.09 14.54
N SER A 266 32.34 4.77 15.12
CA SER A 266 31.65 5.60 16.11
C SER A 266 32.55 5.99 17.29
N ASN A 267 33.24 5.00 17.88
CA ASN A 267 34.20 5.23 18.96
C ASN A 267 35.36 6.13 18.54
N ARG A 268 35.87 5.96 17.33
CA ARG A 268 36.96 6.80 16.78
C ARG A 268 36.51 8.25 16.59
N VAL A 269 35.30 8.46 16.07
CA VAL A 269 34.69 9.79 15.92
C VAL A 269 34.49 10.44 17.30
N GLY A 270 33.87 9.72 18.24
CA GLY A 270 33.61 10.23 19.58
C GLY A 270 34.89 10.63 20.33
N LYS A 271 35.97 9.82 20.21
CA LYS A 271 37.27 10.15 20.78
C LYS A 271 37.82 11.46 20.22
N ARG A 272 37.75 11.65 18.90
CA ARG A 272 38.24 12.88 18.25
C ARG A 272 37.44 14.11 18.67
N ILE A 273 36.12 14.01 18.77
CA ILE A 273 35.26 15.11 19.21
C ILE A 273 35.56 15.51 20.65
N LEU A 274 35.78 14.53 21.54
CA LEU A 274 36.18 14.81 22.91
C LEU A 274 37.52 15.56 22.97
N GLU A 275 38.49 15.19 22.11
CA GLU A 275 39.80 15.85 22.03
C GLU A 275 39.72 17.31 21.56
N ILE A 276 38.88 17.61 20.56
CA ILE A 276 38.82 18.96 19.94
C ILE A 276 37.79 19.89 20.59
N ASP A 277 36.74 19.35 21.20
CA ASP A 277 35.57 20.12 21.66
C ASP A 277 35.25 19.92 23.15
N LYS A 278 35.80 18.88 23.79
CA LYS A 278 35.49 18.47 25.18
C LYS A 278 34.01 18.11 25.42
N ARG A 279 33.17 18.09 24.38
CA ARG A 279 31.78 17.60 24.44
C ARG A 279 31.76 16.08 24.37
N GLU A 280 30.95 15.46 25.23
CA GLU A 280 30.68 14.02 25.15
C GLU A 280 29.82 13.70 23.92
N TRP A 281 30.23 12.68 23.18
CA TRP A 281 29.51 12.15 22.04
C TRP A 281 28.88 10.81 22.43
N ASN A 282 27.55 10.69 22.30
CA ASN A 282 26.85 9.43 22.54
C ASN A 282 25.94 9.07 21.36
N LEU A 283 26.29 8.00 20.66
CA LEU A 283 25.51 7.41 19.58
C LEU A 283 24.60 6.33 20.19
N ASN A 284 23.30 6.66 20.31
CA ASN A 284 22.29 5.72 20.78
C ASN A 284 21.80 4.84 19.63
N TYR A 285 22.17 3.56 19.65
CA TYR A 285 21.62 2.56 18.73
C TYR A 285 20.30 2.04 19.28
N GLU A 286 19.22 2.08 18.47
CA GLU A 286 17.98 1.38 18.83
C GLU A 286 18.25 -0.12 18.94
N LYS A 287 17.90 -0.71 20.10
CA LYS A 287 18.13 -2.13 20.38
C LYS A 287 17.15 -3.01 19.60
N GLU A 288 17.72 -4.01 18.95
CA GLU A 288 17.13 -5.32 18.63
C GLU A 288 15.75 -5.31 17.92
N VAL A 289 15.78 -5.50 16.59
CA VAL A 289 14.65 -6.09 15.83
C VAL A 289 14.60 -7.59 16.17
N GLY A 290 14.31 -7.92 17.43
CA GLY A 290 14.51 -9.27 18.00
C GLY A 290 13.25 -10.14 18.00
N LEU A 291 12.05 -9.56 17.99
CA LEU A 291 10.82 -10.33 17.97
C LEU A 291 10.48 -10.73 16.53
N GLN A 292 9.97 -11.95 16.34
CA GLN A 292 9.48 -12.43 15.05
C GLN A 292 8.45 -11.47 14.43
N LYS A 293 7.64 -10.81 15.26
CA LYS A 293 6.67 -9.78 14.83
C LYS A 293 7.36 -8.53 14.28
N ASP A 294 8.47 -8.10 14.88
CA ASP A 294 9.23 -6.93 14.45
C ASP A 294 9.95 -7.21 13.13
N LEU A 295 10.45 -8.44 12.95
CA LEU A 295 11.03 -8.89 11.68
C LEU A 295 10.00 -8.93 10.56
N ILE A 296 8.81 -9.52 10.79
CA ILE A 296 7.73 -9.53 9.79
C ILE A 296 7.36 -8.10 9.40
N LYS A 297 7.24 -7.20 10.38
CA LYS A 297 6.99 -5.78 10.12
C LYS A 297 8.10 -5.16 9.28
N ALA A 298 9.36 -5.37 9.65
CA ALA A 298 10.51 -4.83 8.91
C ALA A 298 10.53 -5.32 7.45
N TYR A 299 10.23 -6.59 7.21
CA TYR A 299 10.14 -7.14 5.86
C TYR A 299 9.03 -6.47 5.04
N ARG A 300 7.85 -6.28 5.65
CA ARG A 300 6.74 -5.58 5.00
C ARG A 300 7.06 -4.12 4.74
N ASP A 301 7.73 -3.43 5.66
CA ASP A 301 8.13 -2.04 5.50
C ASP A 301 9.09 -1.87 4.33
N VAL A 302 10.02 -2.81 4.11
CA VAL A 302 10.86 -2.85 2.90
C VAL A 302 10.02 -2.99 1.64
N GLY A 303 9.05 -3.92 1.63
CA GLY A 303 8.15 -4.11 0.51
C GLY A 303 7.31 -2.86 0.21
N VAL A 304 6.72 -2.24 1.24
CA VAL A 304 5.94 -1.01 1.12
C VAL A 304 6.79 0.14 0.59
N ALA A 305 8.00 0.32 1.12
CA ALA A 305 8.91 1.37 0.65
C ALA A 305 9.26 1.19 -0.83
N TYR A 306 9.55 -0.05 -1.26
CA TYR A 306 9.81 -0.35 -2.68
C TYR A 306 8.59 -0.06 -3.56
N GLY A 307 7.40 -0.52 -3.15
CA GLY A 307 6.15 -0.30 -3.88
C GLY A 307 5.78 1.18 -3.99
N ASN A 308 5.96 1.96 -2.92
CA ASN A 308 5.70 3.41 -2.92
C ASN A 308 6.68 4.20 -3.79
N GLY A 309 7.88 3.67 -4.02
CA GLY A 309 8.87 4.24 -4.94
C GLY A 309 8.57 4.00 -6.41
N GLN A 310 7.58 3.16 -6.74
CA GLN A 310 7.15 2.91 -8.11
C GLN A 310 6.23 4.04 -8.64
N PRO A 311 6.08 4.19 -9.97
CA PRO A 311 5.18 5.18 -10.55
C PRO A 311 3.76 5.12 -9.96
N LYS A 312 3.28 6.25 -9.44
CA LYS A 312 1.99 6.33 -8.72
C LYS A 312 0.76 6.20 -9.64
N ASN A 313 0.94 6.43 -10.94
CA ASN A 313 -0.10 6.25 -11.94
C ASN A 313 -0.18 4.77 -12.32
N VAL A 314 -0.81 3.96 -11.47
CA VAL A 314 -1.10 2.56 -11.79
C VAL A 314 -2.18 2.55 -12.87
N THR A 315 -1.76 2.33 -14.12
CA THR A 315 -2.69 2.01 -15.20
C THR A 315 -3.00 0.52 -15.09
N TYR A 316 -4.20 0.18 -14.64
CA TYR A 316 -4.59 -1.22 -14.56
C TYR A 316 -4.72 -1.81 -15.98
N ASN A 317 -4.08 -2.95 -16.18
CA ASN A 317 -4.20 -3.73 -17.38
C ASN A 317 -5.50 -4.54 -17.32
N VAL A 318 -6.50 -4.10 -18.08
CA VAL A 318 -7.80 -4.77 -18.24
C VAL A 318 -8.01 -5.22 -19.69
N ILE A 319 -6.94 -5.24 -20.49
CA ILE A 319 -6.98 -5.62 -21.91
C ILE A 319 -7.38 -7.10 -22.02
N GLY A 320 -8.36 -7.38 -22.89
CA GLY A 320 -8.86 -8.74 -23.13
C GLY A 320 -9.80 -9.26 -22.03
N TRP A 321 -10.25 -8.40 -21.12
CA TRP A 321 -11.26 -8.80 -20.13
C TRP A 321 -12.67 -8.81 -20.72
N TRP A 322 -12.93 -7.87 -21.64
CA TRP A 322 -14.04 -7.81 -22.60
C TRP A 322 -13.49 -7.71 -24.02
#